data_AF-A0A7J4KF69-F1
#
_entry.id   AF-A0A7J4KF69-F1
#
_cell.length_a   1.000
_cell.length_b   1.000
_cell.length_c   1.000
_cell.angle_alpha   90.00
_cell.angle_beta   90.00
_cell.angle_gamma   90.00
#
_symmetry.space_group_name_H-M   'P 1'
#
loop_
_entity.id
_entity.type
_entity.pdbx_description
1 polymer ?
#
loop_
_entity_poly.entity_id
_entity_poly.type
_entity_poly.pdbx_seq_one_letter_code
_entity_poly.pdbx_strand_id
1 'polypeptide(L)'
;MQEEPGILSAGSSLRRRLSERLLLIGPVLVLAIEVSGESGIVEIFNGGREFGYLFLWVFAVALVYKFAFAYGIARYTLATGRTIFSGLRSIPGPRNWEVTFITAIYTLEMAAFGGFILISARFLTLLLPLAVPLPAVALLTLAGILLILWKGSYERIERVILGVVIILFLGLVVSISALDIPLLEVAGGLVPVLDDHHLVDIMVLLGAVSGGLNLLLYSVWLREKTGGKPCTDDLPEKMRGVRTDLVIGFA
;
A
#
# COMPACT_ATOMS: atom_id res chain seq x y z
N MET A 1 -6.20 -44.90 38.67
CA MET A 1 -6.75 -44.35 37.41
C MET A 1 -6.45 -42.86 37.39
N GLN A 2 -5.32 -42.50 36.78
CA GLN A 2 -4.99 -41.14 36.34
C GLN A 2 -5.51 -41.03 34.91
N GLU A 3 -6.38 -40.06 34.63
CA GLU A 3 -6.75 -39.66 33.27
C GLU A 3 -6.72 -38.13 33.18
N GLU A 4 -6.44 -37.66 31.97
CA GLU A 4 -5.60 -36.50 31.65
C GLU A 4 -6.30 -35.12 31.70
N PRO A 5 -5.71 -34.11 32.38
CA PRO A 5 -6.13 -32.72 32.29
C PRO A 5 -5.57 -31.93 31.08
N GLY A 6 -4.92 -32.60 30.11
CA GLY A 6 -4.12 -31.95 29.05
C GLY A 6 -4.87 -31.46 27.81
N ILE A 7 -6.04 -32.04 27.47
CA ILE A 7 -6.65 -31.86 26.13
C ILE A 7 -7.49 -30.57 26.01
N LEU A 8 -8.09 -30.11 27.11
CA LEU A 8 -8.95 -28.91 27.12
C LEU A 8 -8.17 -27.59 27.17
N SER A 9 -6.95 -27.59 27.75
CA SER A 9 -6.08 -26.41 27.74
C SER A 9 -5.41 -26.20 26.37
N ALA A 10 -5.09 -27.28 25.66
CA ALA A 10 -4.52 -27.23 24.32
C ALA A 10 -5.48 -26.58 23.32
N GLY A 11 -6.76 -26.96 23.31
CA GLY A 11 -7.77 -26.40 22.42
C GLY A 11 -8.04 -24.90 22.61
N SER A 12 -8.06 -24.43 23.86
CA SER A 12 -8.22 -22.99 24.17
C SER A 12 -6.98 -22.17 23.78
N SER A 13 -5.77 -22.71 23.99
CA SER A 13 -4.53 -22.07 23.56
C SER A 13 -4.42 -21.96 22.03
N LEU A 14 -4.85 -23.00 21.29
CA LEU A 14 -4.82 -23.03 19.83
C LEU A 14 -5.83 -22.04 19.24
N ARG A 15 -7.04 -21.97 19.82
CA ARG A 15 -8.09 -21.04 19.40
C ARG A 15 -7.71 -19.59 19.71
N ARG A 16 -7.00 -19.34 20.81
CA ARG A 16 -6.44 -18.02 21.14
C ARG A 16 -5.32 -17.63 20.18
N ARG A 17 -4.39 -18.55 19.87
CA ARG A 17 -3.32 -18.35 18.88
C ARG A 17 -3.85 -18.09 17.46
N LEU A 18 -4.88 -18.81 17.04
CA LEU A 18 -5.54 -18.60 15.74
C LEU A 18 -6.28 -17.26 15.70
N SER A 19 -6.99 -16.89 16.77
CA SER A 19 -7.64 -15.59 16.89
C SER A 19 -6.62 -14.43 16.89
N GLU A 20 -5.52 -14.57 17.62
CA GLU A 20 -4.42 -13.59 17.64
C GLU A 20 -3.72 -13.46 16.28
N ARG A 21 -3.56 -14.56 15.53
CA ARG A 21 -3.05 -14.52 14.13
C ARG A 21 -4.04 -13.85 13.18
N LEU A 22 -5.32 -14.20 13.23
CA LEU A 22 -6.38 -13.57 12.44
C LEU A 22 -6.54 -12.07 12.75
N LEU A 23 -6.23 -11.64 13.98
CA LEU A 23 -6.28 -10.24 14.39
C LEU A 23 -5.13 -9.38 13.81
N LEU A 24 -3.98 -9.98 13.48
CA LEU A 24 -2.82 -9.30 12.88
C LEU A 24 -2.91 -9.19 11.35
N ILE A 25 -3.66 -10.08 10.70
CA ILE A 25 -3.90 -10.07 9.26
C ILE A 25 -4.68 -8.82 8.83
N GLY A 26 -5.60 -8.32 9.67
CA GLY A 26 -6.43 -7.16 9.36
C GLY A 26 -5.64 -5.91 8.94
N PRO A 27 -4.76 -5.36 9.81
CA PRO A 27 -3.94 -4.19 9.47
C PRO A 27 -3.06 -4.38 8.24
N VAL A 28 -2.54 -5.58 8.02
CA VAL A 28 -1.67 -5.87 6.86
C VAL A 28 -2.48 -5.96 5.58
N LEU A 29 -3.66 -6.57 5.60
CA LEU A 29 -4.56 -6.61 4.44
C LEU A 29 -4.97 -5.21 4.03
N VAL A 30 -5.32 -4.34 4.98
CA VAL A 30 -5.75 -3.00 4.57
C VAL A 30 -4.57 -2.17 4.09
N LEU A 31 -3.39 -2.31 4.71
CA LEU A 31 -2.17 -1.72 4.16
C LEU A 31 -1.90 -2.22 2.74
N ALA A 32 -2.03 -3.52 2.48
CA ALA A 32 -1.81 -4.10 1.17
C ALA A 32 -2.80 -3.56 0.12
N ILE A 33 -4.09 -3.46 0.48
CA ILE A 33 -5.14 -2.91 -0.39
C ILE A 33 -4.89 -1.43 -0.68
N GLU A 34 -4.58 -0.63 0.34
CA GLU A 34 -4.33 0.80 0.21
C GLU A 34 -3.08 1.07 -0.63
N VAL A 35 -1.97 0.39 -0.33
CA VAL A 35 -0.70 0.57 -1.03
C VAL A 35 -0.76 0.06 -2.47
N SER A 36 -1.55 -0.98 -2.76
CA SER A 36 -1.75 -1.47 -4.14
C SER A 36 -2.62 -0.55 -4.98
N GLY A 37 -3.59 0.14 -4.36
CA GLY A 37 -4.49 1.07 -5.05
C GLY A 37 -3.83 2.41 -5.37
N GLU A 38 -2.92 2.87 -4.51
CA GLU A 38 -2.21 4.14 -4.69
C GLU A 38 -0.93 4.00 -5.52
N SER A 39 -0.30 2.82 -5.53
CA SER A 39 1.04 2.66 -6.11
C SER A 39 1.05 3.01 -7.59
N GLY A 40 1.62 4.18 -7.91
CA GLY A 40 1.76 4.80 -9.23
C GLY A 40 1.52 3.91 -10.45
N ILE A 41 0.25 3.56 -10.70
CA ILE A 41 -0.11 2.63 -11.76
C ILE A 41 0.24 3.24 -13.10
N VAL A 42 0.04 4.56 -13.24
CA VAL A 42 0.39 5.34 -14.43
C VAL A 42 1.90 5.36 -14.64
N GLU A 43 2.68 5.50 -13.57
CA GLU A 43 4.14 5.51 -13.58
C GLU A 43 4.71 4.13 -13.93
N ILE A 44 4.12 3.06 -13.40
CA ILE A 44 4.47 1.67 -13.75
C ILE A 44 4.18 1.41 -15.24
N PHE A 45 3.00 1.80 -15.74
CA PHE A 45 2.66 1.65 -17.15
C PHE A 45 3.52 2.50 -18.07
N ASN A 46 3.82 3.74 -17.68
CA ASN A 46 4.70 4.59 -18.48
C ASN A 46 6.13 4.05 -18.48
N GLY A 47 6.63 3.59 -17.33
CA GLY A 47 7.92 2.93 -17.20
C GLY A 47 8.01 1.66 -18.06
N GLY A 48 6.98 0.82 -18.05
CA GLY A 48 6.89 -0.36 -18.90
C GLY A 48 6.80 -0.04 -20.39
N ARG A 49 6.14 1.07 -20.76
CA ARG A 49 6.03 1.51 -22.15
C ARG A 49 7.35 2.10 -22.68
N GLU A 50 8.06 2.88 -21.87
CA GLU A 50 9.26 3.59 -22.28
C GLU A 50 10.52 2.73 -22.18
N PHE A 51 10.62 1.87 -21.16
CA PHE A 51 11.83 1.10 -20.85
C PHE A 51 11.64 -0.41 -20.96
N GLY A 52 10.44 -0.88 -21.28
CA GLY A 52 10.13 -2.30 -21.39
C GLY A 52 10.42 -3.03 -20.08
N TYR A 53 11.21 -4.10 -20.16
CA TYR A 53 11.59 -4.91 -19.00
C TYR A 53 12.85 -4.41 -18.26
N LEU A 54 13.56 -3.40 -18.78
CA LEU A 54 14.88 -3.00 -18.27
C LEU A 54 14.88 -2.56 -16.80
N PHE A 55 13.79 -1.94 -16.33
CA PHE A 55 13.67 -1.44 -14.95
C PHE A 55 12.82 -2.32 -14.04
N LEU A 56 12.60 -3.59 -14.40
CA LEU A 56 11.94 -4.55 -13.49
C LEU A 56 12.67 -4.67 -12.15
N TRP A 57 13.99 -4.61 -12.15
CA TRP A 57 14.78 -4.61 -10.91
C TRP A 57 14.47 -3.42 -10.00
N VAL A 58 14.13 -2.24 -10.55
CA VAL A 58 13.78 -1.04 -9.75
C VAL A 58 12.50 -1.29 -8.97
N PHE A 59 11.49 -1.87 -9.63
CA PHE A 59 10.24 -2.26 -8.97
C PHE A 59 10.47 -3.35 -7.91
N ALA A 60 11.35 -4.32 -8.20
CA ALA A 60 11.73 -5.35 -7.24
C ALA A 60 12.43 -4.76 -6.00
N VAL A 61 13.36 -3.83 -6.19
CA VAL A 61 14.03 -3.11 -5.09
C VAL A 61 13.04 -2.27 -4.29
N ALA A 62 12.14 -1.55 -4.95
CA ALA A 62 11.10 -0.77 -4.29
C ALA A 62 10.18 -1.67 -3.44
N LEU A 63 9.86 -2.86 -3.92
CA LEU A 63 9.06 -3.85 -3.20
C LEU A 63 9.78 -4.39 -1.95
N VAL A 64 11.07 -4.75 -2.10
CA VAL A 64 11.92 -5.17 -0.98
C VAL A 64 12.06 -4.05 0.05
N TYR A 65 12.25 -2.81 -0.40
CA TYR A 65 12.30 -1.64 0.46
C TYR A 65 10.99 -1.45 1.22
N LYS A 66 9.84 -1.49 0.54
CA LYS A 66 8.51 -1.40 1.17
C LYS A 66 8.32 -2.46 2.25
N PHE A 67 8.67 -3.70 1.92
CA PHE A 67 8.59 -4.82 2.87
C PHE A 67 9.49 -4.59 4.08
N ALA A 68 10.76 -4.24 3.87
CA ALA A 68 11.72 -4.00 4.95
C ALA A 68 11.30 -2.81 5.83
N PHE A 69 10.77 -1.76 5.21
CA PHE A 69 10.28 -0.57 5.89
C PHE A 69 9.06 -0.93 6.75
N ALA A 70 8.01 -1.53 6.16
CA ALA A 70 6.81 -1.96 6.89
C ALA A 70 7.13 -2.94 8.03
N TYR A 71 8.09 -3.86 7.82
CA TYR A 71 8.58 -4.77 8.84
C TYR A 71 9.27 -4.03 10.00
N GLY A 72 10.09 -3.02 9.69
CA GLY A 72 10.72 -2.13 10.68
C GLY A 72 9.69 -1.34 11.49
N ILE A 73 8.68 -0.79 10.81
CA ILE A 73 7.56 -0.09 11.44
C ILE A 73 6.81 -1.01 12.41
N ALA A 74 6.53 -2.23 11.99
CA ALA A 74 5.84 -3.21 12.82
C ALA A 74 6.64 -3.52 14.08
N ARG A 75 7.95 -3.77 13.92
CA ARG A 75 8.85 -4.09 15.03
C ARG A 75 8.91 -2.97 16.04
N TYR A 76 9.06 -1.73 15.58
CA TYR A 76 9.10 -0.56 16.44
C TYR A 76 7.78 -0.42 17.23
N THR A 77 6.65 -0.51 16.53
CA THR A 77 5.31 -0.32 17.11
C THR A 77 4.99 -1.42 18.13
N LEU A 78 5.31 -2.67 17.82
CA LEU A 78 5.06 -3.82 18.71
C LEU A 78 5.98 -3.82 19.95
N ALA A 79 7.25 -3.41 19.78
CA ALA A 79 8.19 -3.36 20.89
C ALA A 79 7.91 -2.19 21.85
N THR A 80 7.49 -1.03 21.33
CA THR A 80 7.30 0.18 22.14
C THR A 80 5.86 0.44 22.55
N GLY A 81 4.87 -0.14 21.86
CA GLY A 81 3.44 0.18 22.01
C GLY A 81 3.07 1.59 21.52
N ARG A 82 4.01 2.31 20.88
CA ARG A 82 3.84 3.69 20.39
C ARG A 82 3.79 3.71 18.87
N THR A 83 3.07 4.68 18.31
CA THR A 83 3.09 4.94 16.86
C THR A 83 4.43 5.55 16.46
N ILE A 84 4.78 5.43 15.18
CA ILE A 84 5.99 6.09 14.65
C ILE A 84 5.91 7.60 14.82
N PHE A 85 4.73 8.19 14.67
CA PHE A 85 4.50 9.61 14.93
C PHE A 85 4.89 10.02 16.36
N SER A 86 4.58 9.18 17.35
CA SER A 86 5.03 9.41 18.73
C SER A 86 6.53 9.16 18.92
N GLY A 87 7.14 8.29 18.10
CA GLY A 87 8.57 8.06 18.07
C GLY A 87 9.35 9.26 17.51
N LEU A 88 8.86 9.85 16.43
CA LEU A 88 9.42 11.08 15.84
C LEU A 88 9.50 12.20 16.87
N ARG A 89 8.47 12.37 17.71
CA ARG A 89 8.46 13.33 18.81
C ARG A 89 9.53 13.10 19.89
N SER A 90 10.05 11.88 20.01
CA SER A 90 11.11 11.56 20.98
C SER A 90 12.53 11.83 20.48
N ILE A 91 12.69 12.15 19.19
CA ILE A 91 13.98 12.51 18.60
C ILE A 91 14.24 13.99 18.89
N PRO A 92 15.44 14.35 19.41
CA PRO A 92 15.77 15.74 19.72
C PRO A 92 15.79 16.57 18.42
N GLY A 93 14.99 17.64 18.40
CA GLY A 93 14.89 18.54 17.26
C GLY A 93 14.27 19.89 17.65
N PRO A 94 14.09 20.81 16.68
CA PRO A 94 13.41 22.09 16.90
C PRO A 94 12.01 21.88 17.49
N ARG A 95 11.49 22.84 18.26
CA ARG A 95 10.16 22.71 18.89
C ARG A 95 9.08 22.46 17.83
N ASN A 96 8.34 21.35 17.97
CA ASN A 96 7.27 20.90 17.06
C ASN A 96 7.71 20.52 15.63
N TRP A 97 9.00 20.21 15.41
CA TRP A 97 9.49 19.82 14.10
C TRP A 97 8.74 18.62 13.50
N GLU A 98 8.29 17.70 14.35
CA GLU A 98 7.56 16.50 13.96
C GLU A 98 6.21 16.86 13.34
N VAL A 99 5.52 17.85 13.92
CA VAL A 99 4.22 18.31 13.44
C VAL A 99 4.40 19.00 12.10
N THR A 100 5.37 19.92 12.00
CA THR A 100 5.66 20.61 10.74
C THR A 100 6.04 19.64 9.63
N PHE A 101 6.85 18.62 9.94
CA PHE A 101 7.27 17.60 8.99
C PHE A 101 6.09 16.76 8.49
N ILE A 102 5.26 16.23 9.40
CA ILE A 102 4.08 15.43 9.03
C ILE A 102 3.10 16.26 8.23
N THR A 103 2.82 17.50 8.65
CA THR A 103 1.92 18.41 7.94
C THR A 103 2.44 18.76 6.55
N ALA A 104 3.75 18.98 6.39
CA ALA A 104 4.34 19.24 5.09
C ALA A 104 4.15 18.05 4.14
N ILE A 105 4.47 16.83 4.58
CA ILE A 105 4.30 15.63 3.74
C ILE A 105 2.83 15.41 3.42
N TYR A 106 1.93 15.56 4.39
CA TYR A 106 0.49 15.37 4.18
C TYR A 106 -0.07 16.39 3.19
N THR A 107 0.44 17.63 3.21
CA THR A 107 0.03 18.66 2.23
C THR A 107 0.51 18.30 0.82
N LEU A 108 1.73 17.77 0.67
CA LEU A 108 2.23 17.29 -0.62
C LEU A 108 1.42 16.09 -1.14
N GLU A 109 1.05 15.16 -0.26
CA GLU A 109 0.21 14.01 -0.59
C GLU A 109 -1.20 14.45 -1.01
N MET A 110 -1.81 15.40 -0.29
CA MET A 110 -3.07 16.02 -0.69
C MET A 110 -2.99 16.73 -2.04
N ALA A 111 -1.86 17.36 -2.38
CA ALA A 111 -1.64 17.92 -3.70
C ALA A 111 -1.56 16.83 -4.78
N ALA A 112 -0.90 15.69 -4.49
CA ALA A 112 -0.85 14.54 -5.39
C ALA A 112 -2.24 13.94 -5.66
N PHE A 113 -3.13 13.91 -4.66
CA PHE A 113 -4.53 13.51 -4.84
C PHE A 113 -5.29 14.37 -5.86
N GLY A 114 -4.95 15.66 -5.97
CA GLY A 114 -5.45 16.53 -7.04
C GLY A 114 -5.07 16.02 -8.44
N GLY A 115 -3.86 15.47 -8.59
CA GLY A 115 -3.39 14.82 -9.82
C GLY A 115 -4.23 13.60 -10.21
N PHE A 116 -4.65 12.78 -9.24
CA PHE A 116 -5.51 11.62 -9.51
C PHE A 116 -6.87 12.00 -10.09
N ILE A 117 -7.45 13.13 -9.68
CA ILE A 117 -8.70 13.64 -10.27
C ILE A 117 -8.49 13.99 -11.74
N LEU A 118 -7.35 14.61 -12.08
CA LEU A 118 -7.03 14.98 -13.45
C LEU A 118 -6.79 13.74 -14.34
N ILE A 119 -6.07 12.75 -13.81
CA ILE A 119 -5.86 11.44 -14.46
C ILE A 119 -7.21 10.75 -14.69
N SER A 120 -8.08 10.72 -13.68
CA SER A 120 -9.42 10.12 -13.77
C SER A 120 -10.27 10.82 -14.83
N ALA A 121 -10.22 12.16 -14.87
CA ALA A 121 -10.89 12.95 -15.89
C ALA A 121 -10.36 12.64 -17.30
N ARG A 122 -9.05 12.44 -17.44
CA ARG A 122 -8.43 12.06 -18.71
C ARG A 122 -8.93 10.69 -19.19
N PHE A 123 -8.99 9.69 -18.31
CA PHE A 123 -9.58 8.39 -18.65
C PHE A 123 -11.06 8.51 -19.03
N LEU A 124 -11.82 9.34 -18.32
CA LEU A 124 -13.22 9.58 -18.64
C LEU A 124 -13.40 10.21 -20.03
N THR A 125 -12.53 11.15 -20.44
CA THR A 125 -12.56 11.73 -21.79
C THR A 125 -12.17 10.75 -22.89
N LEU A 126 -11.40 9.70 -22.57
CA LEU A 126 -11.07 8.63 -23.53
C LEU A 126 -12.24 7.66 -23.69
N LEU A 127 -12.98 7.37 -22.62
CA LEU A 127 -14.14 6.47 -22.63
C LEU A 127 -15.39 7.13 -23.24
N LEU A 128 -15.62 8.39 -22.91
CA LEU A 128 -16.69 9.21 -23.44
C LEU A 128 -16.02 10.36 -24.20
N PRO A 129 -16.04 10.37 -25.54
CA PRO A 129 -15.46 11.45 -26.36
C PRO A 129 -16.27 12.73 -26.18
N LEU A 130 -16.07 13.33 -25.01
CA LEU A 130 -16.70 14.53 -24.52
C LEU A 130 -15.89 15.70 -25.08
N ALA A 131 -16.51 16.54 -25.91
CA ALA A 131 -15.90 17.76 -26.46
C ALA A 131 -15.74 18.90 -25.42
N VAL A 132 -15.50 18.55 -24.15
CA VAL A 132 -15.31 19.50 -23.05
C VAL A 132 -13.83 19.55 -22.63
N PRO A 133 -13.35 20.73 -22.22
CA PRO A 133 -11.98 20.88 -21.77
C PRO A 133 -11.71 20.05 -20.49
N LEU A 134 -10.52 19.45 -20.41
CA LEU A 134 -10.13 18.53 -19.34
C LEU A 134 -10.38 19.07 -17.91
N PRO A 135 -10.10 20.36 -17.59
CA PRO A 135 -10.39 20.89 -16.26
C PRO A 135 -11.88 20.88 -15.90
N ALA A 136 -12.76 21.09 -16.89
CA ALA A 136 -14.21 21.03 -16.67
C ALA A 136 -14.67 19.61 -16.36
N VAL A 137 -14.11 18.61 -17.03
CA VAL A 137 -14.38 17.19 -16.75
C VAL A 137 -13.92 16.83 -15.34
N ALA A 138 -12.71 17.24 -14.94
CA ALA A 138 -12.19 17.02 -13.60
C ALA A 138 -13.09 17.61 -12.49
N LEU A 139 -13.55 18.85 -12.68
CA LEU A 139 -14.48 19.49 -11.75
C LEU A 139 -15.84 18.79 -11.70
N LEU A 140 -16.36 18.33 -12.84
CA LEU A 140 -17.61 17.57 -12.89
C LEU A 140 -17.48 16.21 -12.18
N THR A 141 -16.37 15.50 -12.38
CA THR A 141 -16.08 14.25 -11.68
C THR A 141 -16.01 14.47 -10.17
N LEU A 142 -15.28 15.49 -9.73
CA LEU A 142 -15.18 15.85 -8.31
C LEU A 142 -16.57 16.20 -7.72
N ALA A 143 -17.35 17.04 -8.40
CA ALA A 143 -18.69 17.40 -7.99
C ALA A 143 -19.62 16.18 -7.89
N GLY A 144 -19.51 15.25 -8.84
CA GLY A 144 -20.24 13.98 -8.83
C GLY A 144 -19.90 13.13 -7.61
N ILE A 145 -18.60 12.96 -7.30
CA ILE A 145 -18.15 12.20 -6.13
C ILE A 145 -18.66 12.84 -4.84
N LEU A 146 -18.52 14.17 -4.69
CA LEU A 146 -18.99 14.89 -3.51
C LEU A 146 -20.51 14.78 -3.31
N LEU A 147 -21.28 14.83 -4.39
CA LEU A 147 -22.74 14.71 -4.33
C LEU A 147 -23.18 13.31 -3.89
N ILE A 148 -22.53 12.26 -4.39
CA ILE A 148 -22.83 10.88 -3.99
C ILE A 148 -22.44 10.67 -2.52
N LEU A 149 -21.31 11.22 -2.08
CA LEU A 149 -20.87 11.17 -0.69
C LEU A 149 -21.85 11.90 0.24
N TRP A 150 -22.35 13.07 -0.18
CA TRP A 150 -23.31 13.84 0.60
C TRP A 150 -24.66 13.12 0.78
N LYS A 151 -25.06 12.29 -0.19
CA LYS A 151 -26.26 11.45 -0.10
C LYS A 151 -26.10 10.24 0.84
N GLY A 152 -25.00 10.14 1.59
CA GLY A 152 -24.80 9.14 2.64
C GLY A 152 -24.73 7.70 2.15
N SER A 153 -24.48 7.49 0.85
CA SER A 153 -24.63 6.18 0.23
C SER A 153 -23.32 5.43 0.05
N TYR A 154 -22.54 5.34 1.12
CA TYR A 154 -21.23 4.67 1.12
C TYR A 154 -21.30 3.25 0.52
N GLU A 155 -22.31 2.47 0.90
CA GLU A 155 -22.51 1.10 0.39
C GLU A 155 -22.76 0.99 -1.13
N ARG A 156 -23.31 2.04 -1.77
CA ARG A 156 -23.49 2.04 -3.24
C ARG A 156 -22.18 2.39 -3.93
N ILE A 157 -21.43 3.35 -3.40
CA ILE A 157 -20.11 3.71 -3.92
C ILE A 157 -19.19 2.48 -3.87
N GLU A 158 -19.14 1.80 -2.73
CA GLU A 158 -18.31 0.62 -2.53
C GLU A 158 -18.61 -0.47 -3.57
N ARG A 159 -19.90 -0.79 -3.80
CA ARG A 159 -20.29 -1.78 -4.82
C ARG A 159 -19.89 -1.36 -6.23
N VAL A 160 -20.00 -0.08 -6.58
CA VAL A 160 -19.58 0.43 -7.89
C VAL A 160 -18.07 0.32 -8.05
N ILE A 161 -17.30 0.72 -7.04
CA ILE A 161 -15.84 0.61 -7.05
C ILE A 161 -15.43 -0.86 -7.21
N LEU A 162 -16.01 -1.78 -6.44
CA LEU A 162 -15.75 -3.21 -6.55
C LEU A 162 -16.04 -3.74 -7.96
N GLY A 163 -17.17 -3.34 -8.56
CA GLY A 163 -17.50 -3.71 -9.93
C GLY A 163 -16.46 -3.23 -10.94
N VAL A 164 -16.01 -1.97 -10.83
CA VAL A 164 -14.97 -1.41 -11.70
C VAL A 164 -13.64 -2.14 -11.52
N VAL A 165 -13.23 -2.41 -10.28
CA VAL A 165 -12.00 -3.14 -9.97
C VAL A 165 -12.01 -4.54 -10.59
N ILE A 166 -13.12 -5.27 -10.50
CA ILE A 166 -13.26 -6.60 -11.12
C ILE A 166 -13.13 -6.51 -12.63
N ILE A 167 -13.78 -5.52 -13.27
CA ILE A 167 -13.68 -5.32 -14.72
C ILE A 167 -12.24 -5.02 -15.15
N LEU A 168 -11.55 -4.14 -14.43
CA LEU A 168 -10.16 -3.80 -14.70
C LEU A 168 -9.24 -5.02 -14.51
N PHE A 169 -9.46 -5.80 -13.46
CA PHE A 169 -8.70 -7.02 -13.21
C PHE A 169 -8.90 -8.06 -14.32
N LEU A 170 -10.14 -8.29 -14.76
CA LEU A 170 -10.43 -9.17 -15.89
C LEU A 170 -9.79 -8.67 -17.18
N GLY A 171 -9.85 -7.36 -17.45
CA GLY A 171 -9.18 -6.75 -18.59
C GLY A 171 -7.67 -6.93 -18.57
N LEU A 172 -7.04 -6.81 -17.39
CA LEU A 172 -5.62 -7.07 -17.19
C LEU A 172 -5.28 -8.54 -17.47
N VAL A 173 -6.04 -9.49 -16.92
CA VAL A 173 -5.83 -10.93 -17.14
C VAL A 173 -5.95 -11.29 -18.61
N VAL A 174 -6.96 -10.77 -19.31
CA VAL A 174 -7.13 -10.98 -20.77
C VAL A 174 -5.95 -10.41 -21.53
N SER A 175 -5.51 -9.18 -21.21
CA SER A 175 -4.38 -8.53 -21.86
C SER A 175 -3.09 -9.33 -21.69
N ILE A 176 -2.82 -9.82 -20.47
CA ILE A 176 -1.67 -10.67 -20.18
C ILE A 176 -1.75 -12.00 -20.94
N SER A 177 -2.94 -12.62 -20.99
CA SER A 177 -3.13 -13.90 -21.68
C SER A 177 -2.97 -13.81 -23.21
N ALA A 178 -3.15 -12.62 -23.78
CA ALA A 178 -3.01 -12.36 -25.20
C ALA A 178 -1.58 -11.96 -25.60
N LEU A 179 -0.69 -11.72 -24.63
CA LEU A 179 0.70 -11.33 -24.85
C LEU A 179 1.61 -12.55 -24.74
N ASP A 180 2.45 -12.78 -25.74
CA ASP A 180 3.60 -13.67 -25.62
C ASP A 180 4.67 -12.97 -24.77
N ILE A 181 4.83 -13.40 -23.52
CA ILE A 181 5.79 -12.81 -22.58
C ILE A 181 7.15 -13.49 -22.78
N PRO A 182 8.19 -12.80 -23.30
CA PRO A 182 9.52 -13.36 -23.41
C PRO A 182 10.16 -13.48 -22.01
N LEU A 183 10.01 -14.65 -21.38
CA LEU A 183 10.53 -14.93 -20.03
C LEU A 183 12.04 -14.64 -19.89
N LEU A 184 12.80 -14.75 -20.98
CA LEU A 184 14.23 -14.47 -20.99
C LEU A 184 14.52 -12.96 -20.86
N GLU A 185 13.74 -12.11 -21.50
CA GLU A 185 13.88 -10.65 -21.38
C GLU A 185 13.41 -10.15 -20.02
N VAL A 186 12.34 -10.76 -19.48
CA VAL A 186 11.88 -10.50 -18.11
C VAL A 186 12.99 -10.83 -17.10
N ALA A 187 13.64 -12.00 -17.26
CA ALA A 187 14.78 -12.40 -16.42
C ALA A 187 15.99 -11.46 -16.59
N GLY A 188 16.24 -10.96 -17.81
CA GLY A 188 17.28 -9.96 -18.06
C GLY A 188 16.98 -8.61 -17.40
N GLY A 189 15.71 -8.22 -17.34
CA GLY A 189 15.23 -7.00 -16.68
C GLY A 189 15.37 -6.98 -15.16
N LEU A 190 15.53 -8.14 -14.54
CA LEU A 190 15.83 -8.29 -13.11
C LEU A 190 17.32 -8.03 -12.79
N VAL A 191 18.18 -7.98 -13.80
CA VAL A 191 19.60 -7.64 -13.60
C VAL A 191 19.74 -6.12 -13.46
N PRO A 192 20.35 -5.61 -12.38
CA PRO A 192 20.52 -4.19 -12.19
C PRO A 192 21.53 -3.64 -13.20
N VAL A 193 21.04 -2.89 -14.18
CA VAL A 193 21.87 -2.12 -15.12
C VAL A 193 21.70 -0.65 -14.78
N LEU A 194 22.80 0.00 -14.42
CA LEU A 194 22.86 1.44 -14.21
C LEU A 194 23.54 2.07 -15.42
N ASP A 195 22.79 2.95 -16.10
CA ASP A 195 23.32 3.84 -17.14
C ASP A 195 23.10 5.28 -16.67
N ASP A 196 24.12 6.12 -16.84
CA ASP A 196 24.10 7.53 -16.41
C ASP A 196 22.97 8.31 -17.11
N HIS A 197 22.56 7.89 -18.32
CA HIS A 197 21.50 8.53 -19.09
C HIS A 197 20.11 8.35 -18.49
N HIS A 198 19.89 7.27 -17.75
CA HIS A 198 18.59 6.88 -17.21
C HIS A 198 18.49 7.04 -15.68
N LEU A 199 19.52 7.62 -15.06
CA LEU A 199 19.60 7.73 -13.61
C LEU A 199 18.43 8.56 -13.03
N VAL A 200 18.00 9.61 -13.74
CA VAL A 200 16.85 10.42 -13.33
C VAL A 200 15.55 9.62 -13.40
N ASP A 201 15.34 8.85 -14.47
CA ASP A 201 14.14 8.03 -14.65
C ASP A 201 14.05 6.94 -13.58
N ILE A 202 15.17 6.28 -13.28
CA ILE A 202 15.29 5.29 -12.21
C ILE A 202 14.93 5.92 -10.86
N MET A 203 15.44 7.12 -10.56
CA MET A 203 15.13 7.82 -9.31
C MET A 203 13.65 8.20 -9.20
N VAL A 204 13.03 8.64 -10.31
CA VAL A 204 11.60 8.97 -10.35
C VAL A 204 10.75 7.72 -10.14
N LEU A 205 11.03 6.63 -10.84
CA LEU A 205 10.32 5.36 -10.70
C LEU A 205 10.48 4.78 -9.28
N LEU A 206 11.70 4.81 -8.74
CA LEU A 206 11.96 4.34 -7.38
C LEU A 206 11.21 5.21 -6.37
N GLY A 207 11.22 6.54 -6.51
CA GLY A 207 10.48 7.46 -5.64
C GLY A 207 8.97 7.24 -5.69
N ALA A 208 8.39 7.13 -6.89
CA ALA A 208 6.96 6.92 -7.07
C ALA A 208 6.47 5.58 -6.48
N VAL A 209 7.30 4.53 -6.57
CA VAL A 209 6.90 3.18 -6.15
C VAL A 209 7.31 2.85 -4.72
N SER A 210 8.25 3.57 -4.10
CA SER A 210 8.76 3.23 -2.75
C SER A 210 7.80 3.54 -1.60
N GLY A 211 6.73 4.31 -1.84
CA GLY A 211 5.57 4.46 -0.95
C GLY A 211 5.44 5.81 -0.23
N GLY A 212 4.24 6.05 0.33
CA GLY A 212 3.80 7.33 0.92
C GLY A 212 3.51 7.29 2.42
N LEU A 213 2.75 8.27 2.94
CA LEU A 213 2.42 8.33 4.38
C LEU A 213 1.56 7.15 4.83
N ASN A 214 0.88 6.48 3.91
CA ASN A 214 0.07 5.30 4.18
C ASN A 214 0.89 4.15 4.81
N LEU A 215 2.18 4.01 4.46
CA LEU A 215 3.09 3.08 5.15
C LEU A 215 3.28 3.44 6.63
N LEU A 216 3.29 4.72 6.99
CA LEU A 216 3.39 5.17 8.39
C LEU A 216 2.08 4.94 9.16
N LEU A 217 0.94 5.06 8.49
CA LEU A 217 -0.38 4.78 9.07
C LEU A 217 -0.51 3.34 9.54
N TYR A 218 0.21 2.40 8.92
CA TYR A 218 0.32 1.03 9.44
C TYR A 218 0.67 0.97 10.93
N SER A 219 1.53 1.88 11.43
CA SER A 219 1.87 1.96 12.86
C SER A 219 0.67 2.33 13.75
N VAL A 220 -0.25 3.13 13.24
CA VAL A 220 -1.47 3.53 13.96
C VAL A 220 -2.42 2.34 14.05
N TRP A 221 -2.62 1.63 12.95
CA TRP A 221 -3.55 0.51 12.85
C TRP A 221 -3.08 -0.67 13.68
N LEU A 222 -1.77 -0.94 13.64
CA LEU A 222 -1.14 -1.96 14.45
C LEU A 222 -1.21 -1.62 15.95
N ARG A 223 -1.06 -0.34 16.32
CA ARG A 223 -1.23 0.11 17.72
C ARG A 223 -2.67 -0.02 18.20
N GLU A 224 -3.64 0.37 17.38
CA GLU A 224 -5.06 0.29 17.70
C GLU A 224 -5.49 -1.15 17.94
N LYS A 225 -5.04 -2.08 17.09
CA LYS A 225 -5.27 -3.53 17.27
C LYS A 225 -4.58 -4.12 18.49
N THR A 226 -3.41 -3.62 18.87
CA THR A 226 -2.66 -4.11 20.03
C THR A 226 -3.04 -3.38 21.33
N GLY A 227 -3.95 -2.41 21.27
CA GLY A 227 -4.37 -1.60 22.42
C GLY A 227 -3.23 -0.78 23.04
N GLY A 228 -2.15 -0.52 22.28
CA GLY A 228 -0.99 0.23 22.74
C GLY A 228 -0.15 -0.44 23.83
N LYS A 229 -0.32 -1.75 24.07
CA LYS A 229 0.51 -2.48 25.05
C LYS A 229 1.81 -2.98 24.39
N PRO A 230 2.99 -2.69 24.95
CA PRO A 230 4.24 -3.23 24.43
C PRO A 230 4.25 -4.75 24.56
N CYS A 231 4.51 -5.44 23.45
CA CYS A 231 4.49 -6.90 23.39
C CYS A 231 5.92 -7.44 23.50
N THR A 232 6.55 -7.30 24.66
CA THR A 232 7.97 -7.67 24.85
C THR A 232 8.20 -9.18 24.87
N ASP A 233 7.32 -9.94 25.55
CA ASP A 233 7.48 -11.39 25.73
C ASP A 233 7.02 -12.20 24.51
N ASP A 234 5.98 -11.74 23.81
CA ASP A 234 5.42 -12.39 22.61
C ASP A 234 5.97 -11.83 21.28
N LEU A 235 6.98 -10.94 21.34
CA LEU A 235 7.52 -10.24 20.16
C LEU A 235 7.98 -11.21 19.05
N PRO A 236 8.72 -12.29 19.33
CA PRO A 236 9.24 -13.17 18.27
C PRO A 236 8.12 -13.91 17.52
N GLU A 237 7.06 -14.30 18.23
CA GLU A 237 5.93 -15.03 17.64
C GLU A 237 5.06 -14.09 16.81
N LYS A 238 4.76 -12.88 17.31
CA LYS A 238 4.01 -11.86 16.56
C LYS A 238 4.77 -11.38 15.32
N MET A 239 6.08 -11.20 15.42
CA MET A 239 6.92 -10.80 14.28
C MET A 239 7.00 -11.87 13.18
N ARG A 240 6.87 -13.17 13.53
CA ARG A 240 6.75 -14.24 12.51
C ARG A 240 5.42 -14.18 11.77
N GLY A 241 4.33 -13.85 12.47
CA GLY A 241 3.02 -13.60 11.86
C GLY A 241 3.08 -12.44 10.89
N VAL A 242 3.51 -11.28 11.38
CA VAL A 242 3.68 -10.05 10.58
C VAL A 242 4.56 -10.26 9.36
N ARG A 243 5.67 -11.01 9.47
CA ARG A 243 6.52 -11.34 8.32
C ARG A 243 5.74 -12.11 7.26
N THR A 244 4.97 -13.10 7.66
CA THR A 244 4.20 -13.95 6.74
C THR A 244 3.09 -13.13 6.08
N ASP A 245 2.40 -12.30 6.87
CA ASP A 245 1.33 -11.44 6.38
C ASP A 245 1.85 -10.39 5.40
N LEU A 246 3.00 -9.77 5.70
CA LEU A 246 3.65 -8.79 4.81
C LEU A 246 4.14 -9.44 3.51
N VAL A 247 4.63 -10.68 3.56
CA VAL A 247 4.99 -11.41 2.34
C VAL A 247 3.74 -11.67 1.49
N ILE A 248 2.61 -12.02 2.11
CA ILE A 248 1.35 -12.25 1.38
C ILE A 248 0.78 -10.92 0.83
N GLY A 249 0.89 -9.83 1.58
CA GLY A 249 0.34 -8.53 1.18
C GLY A 249 1.18 -7.78 0.14
N PHE A 250 2.47 -8.09 0.03
CA PHE A 250 3.40 -7.46 -0.92
C PHE A 250 3.95 -8.44 -1.98
N ALA A 251 3.41 -9.66 -2.10
CA ALA A 251 3.74 -10.59 -3.19
C ALA A 251 2.82 -10.37 -4.39
#